data_AF-A0A433VU55-F1
#
_entry.id   AF-A0A433VU55-F1
#
_cell.length_a   1.000
_cell.length_b   1.000
_cell.length_c   1.000
_cell.angle_alpha   90.00
_cell.angle_beta   90.00
_cell.angle_gamma   90.00
#
_symmetry.space_group_name_H-M   'P 1'
#
loop_
_entity.id
_entity.type
_entity.pdbx_description
1 polymer ?
#
loop_
_entity_poly.entity_id
_entity_poly.type
_entity_poly.pdbx_seq_one_letter_code
_entity_poly.pdbx_strand_id
1 'polypeptide(L)'
;MVLSFNPGKLGPIKVSEDNTHFLVQIHPGNRERAKKIPGRQWDGNREAWVYPKNATTFEALLEEFQKDADSFNIRRPPTKRPADIKAPAKKSNYYEFDDQFLEDEEIPSLEDSSDSQGKISSELEHIRVMLESLKDVAANQSRTIEELRETQEEATKILNKFEAPIQPSVETHIVEVLPDKLDPTKQKEIELIEKALITIACFTSGQQKSFCDWINKYKPLREPTVFVINTHEYLKKQLGKLVGDENPNTRFGALIDKAKHEELIFFDKSDPVDRPIPILFNLNTHRNRFGHSYDSEQWEQWSRSILYLINLALVWSKVVIEAEDSNEE
;
A
#
# COMPACT_ATOMS: atom_id res chain seq x y z
N MET A 1 -31.89 -14.91 26.88
CA MET A 1 -30.87 -14.11 26.17
C MET A 1 -30.47 -14.92 24.95
N VAL A 2 -31.09 -14.65 23.80
CA VAL A 2 -30.94 -15.46 22.59
C VAL A 2 -29.76 -14.91 21.81
N LEU A 3 -28.66 -15.66 21.74
CA LEU A 3 -27.55 -15.37 20.84
C LEU A 3 -28.02 -15.75 19.43
N SER A 4 -28.44 -14.75 18.67
CA SER A 4 -28.71 -14.88 17.24
C SER A 4 -27.42 -15.24 16.51
N PHE A 5 -27.27 -16.55 16.25
CA PHE A 5 -26.19 -17.12 15.46
C PHE A 5 -26.39 -16.72 13.99
N ASN A 6 -25.57 -15.78 13.53
CA ASN A 6 -25.54 -15.39 12.13
C ASN A 6 -24.53 -16.31 11.40
N PRO A 7 -24.94 -17.16 10.43
CA PRO A 7 -24.13 -18.26 9.90
C PRO A 7 -22.93 -17.85 9.03
N GLY A 8 -22.53 -16.57 9.04
CA GLY A 8 -21.34 -16.03 8.37
C GLY A 8 -20.34 -15.32 9.28
N LYS A 9 -20.56 -15.25 10.60
CA LYS A 9 -19.63 -14.58 11.53
C LYS A 9 -18.44 -15.48 11.85
N LEU A 10 -17.31 -15.22 11.20
CA LEU A 10 -16.04 -15.92 11.43
C LEU A 10 -15.36 -15.60 12.78
N GLY A 11 -16.03 -14.94 13.72
CA GLY A 11 -15.53 -14.63 15.05
C GLY A 11 -16.04 -13.28 15.57
N PRO A 12 -15.80 -12.96 16.86
CA PRO A 12 -16.33 -11.75 17.46
C PRO A 12 -15.67 -10.50 16.88
N ILE A 13 -16.47 -9.47 16.60
CA ILE A 13 -16.02 -8.13 16.20
C ILE A 13 -16.17 -7.21 17.40
N LYS A 14 -15.06 -6.63 17.85
CA LYS A 14 -15.05 -5.66 18.96
C LYS A 14 -14.45 -4.35 18.51
N VAL A 15 -15.20 -3.27 18.69
CA VAL A 15 -14.77 -1.90 18.41
C VAL A 15 -14.72 -1.14 19.73
N SER A 16 -13.53 -0.67 20.10
CA SER A 16 -13.27 0.08 21.34
C SER A 16 -12.41 1.32 21.06
N GLU A 17 -12.24 2.19 22.05
CA GLU A 17 -11.37 3.36 21.95
C GLU A 17 -10.39 3.41 23.12
N ASP A 18 -9.22 4.01 22.87
CA ASP A 18 -8.36 4.51 23.91
C ASP A 18 -8.32 6.06 23.87
N ASN A 19 -7.36 6.64 24.58
CA ASN A 19 -7.21 8.09 24.66
C ASN A 19 -6.84 8.74 23.32
N THR A 20 -6.25 7.99 22.38
CA THR A 20 -5.63 8.54 21.16
C THR A 20 -6.17 7.93 19.87
N HIS A 21 -6.76 6.74 19.92
CA HIS A 21 -7.13 5.94 18.76
C HIS A 21 -8.42 5.14 18.96
N PHE A 22 -9.00 4.72 17.83
CA PHE A 22 -10.01 3.67 17.79
C PHE A 22 -9.36 2.31 17.53
N LEU A 23 -9.88 1.25 18.12
CA LEU A 23 -9.36 -0.10 18.08
C LEU A 23 -10.44 -1.05 17.55
N VAL A 24 -10.11 -1.85 16.55
CA VAL A 24 -11.00 -2.88 16.00
C VAL A 24 -10.32 -4.25 16.08
N GLN A 25 -10.83 -5.10 16.96
CA GLN A 25 -10.46 -6.51 17.03
C GLN A 25 -11.44 -7.31 16.18
N ILE A 26 -10.89 -8.02 15.19
CA ILE A 26 -11.67 -8.78 14.22
C ILE A 26 -10.92 -10.04 13.82
N HIS A 27 -11.65 -11.14 13.61
CA HIS A 27 -11.07 -12.39 13.18
C HIS A 27 -10.34 -12.24 11.82
N PRO A 28 -9.20 -12.93 11.59
CA PRO A 28 -8.42 -12.81 10.34
C PRO A 28 -9.22 -12.99 9.04
N GLY A 29 -10.26 -13.83 9.06
CA GLY A 29 -11.14 -14.05 7.90
C GLY A 29 -11.96 -12.82 7.49
N ASN A 30 -12.16 -11.85 8.38
CA ASN A 30 -12.91 -10.62 8.14
C ASN A 30 -12.00 -9.38 8.04
N ARG A 31 -10.67 -9.56 7.95
CA ARG A 31 -9.69 -8.45 7.95
C ARG A 31 -9.89 -7.45 6.81
N GLU A 32 -10.47 -7.87 5.68
CA GLU A 32 -10.70 -7.00 4.52
C GLU A 32 -11.71 -5.89 4.82
N ARG A 33 -12.62 -6.10 5.77
CA ARG A 33 -13.56 -5.07 6.23
C ARG A 33 -12.86 -3.94 6.98
N ALA A 34 -11.97 -4.30 7.90
CA ALA A 34 -11.11 -3.34 8.59
C ALA A 34 -10.21 -2.58 7.59
N LYS A 35 -9.82 -3.24 6.50
CA LYS A 35 -9.02 -2.63 5.44
C LYS A 35 -9.76 -1.61 4.57
N LYS A 36 -11.09 -1.59 4.53
CA LYS A 36 -11.82 -0.59 3.75
C LYS A 36 -11.67 0.82 4.33
N ILE A 37 -11.48 0.92 5.65
CA ILE A 37 -11.38 2.19 6.34
C ILE A 37 -9.94 2.76 6.20
N PRO A 38 -9.77 4.02 5.77
CA PRO A 38 -8.45 4.65 5.60
C PRO A 38 -7.79 4.99 6.94
N GLY A 39 -6.46 5.19 6.93
CA GLY A 39 -5.70 5.58 8.13
C GLY A 39 -5.47 4.45 9.15
N ARG A 40 -5.66 3.20 8.75
CA ARG A 40 -5.52 2.01 9.60
C ARG A 40 -4.06 1.60 9.80
N GLN A 41 -3.74 1.08 10.98
CA GLN A 41 -2.48 0.43 11.30
C GLN A 41 -2.75 -0.84 12.11
N TRP A 42 -2.15 -1.98 11.76
CA TRP A 42 -2.25 -3.17 12.59
C TRP A 42 -1.30 -3.07 13.78
N ASP A 43 -1.81 -3.19 15.01
CA ASP A 43 -1.01 -3.31 16.23
C ASP A 43 -0.98 -4.77 16.67
N GLY A 44 0.18 -5.41 16.45
CA GLY A 44 0.42 -6.81 16.79
C GLY A 44 0.44 -7.10 18.29
N ASN A 45 0.69 -6.09 19.14
CA ASN A 45 0.68 -6.29 20.60
C ASN A 45 -0.74 -6.34 21.15
N ARG A 46 -1.67 -5.61 20.53
CA ARG A 46 -3.08 -5.53 20.94
C ARG A 46 -4.01 -6.43 20.12
N GLU A 47 -3.44 -7.08 19.10
CA GLU A 47 -4.15 -7.86 18.09
C GLU A 47 -5.36 -7.12 17.52
N ALA A 48 -5.17 -5.82 17.21
CA ALA A 48 -6.23 -4.91 16.81
C ALA A 48 -5.78 -3.98 15.67
N TRP A 49 -6.74 -3.61 14.82
CA TRP A 49 -6.58 -2.50 13.89
C TRP A 49 -6.75 -1.18 14.65
N VAL A 50 -5.75 -0.32 14.56
CA VAL A 50 -5.69 1.00 15.17
C VAL A 50 -6.03 2.03 14.12
N TYR A 51 -6.91 2.97 14.47
CA TYR A 51 -7.29 4.08 13.59
C TYR A 51 -7.16 5.42 14.32
N PRO A 52 -6.84 6.51 13.60
CA PRO A 52 -6.76 7.84 14.19
C PRO A 52 -8.14 8.29 14.68
N LYS A 53 -8.16 8.92 15.86
CA LYS A 53 -9.37 9.40 16.51
C LYS A 53 -9.85 10.73 15.89
N ASN A 54 -10.42 10.65 14.69
CA ASN A 54 -11.01 11.77 13.96
C ASN A 54 -12.47 11.46 13.56
N ALA A 55 -13.21 12.49 13.13
CA ALA A 55 -14.65 12.37 12.84
C ALA A 55 -14.92 11.45 11.63
N THR A 56 -14.08 11.53 10.59
CA THR A 56 -14.21 10.71 9.38
C THR A 56 -14.04 9.22 9.68
N THR A 57 -13.04 8.87 10.48
CA THR A 57 -12.81 7.49 10.93
C THR A 57 -13.98 6.99 11.79
N PHE A 58 -14.50 7.84 12.68
CA PHE A 58 -15.63 7.49 13.53
C PHE A 58 -16.87 7.13 12.69
N GLU A 59 -17.20 7.95 11.70
CA GLU A 59 -18.34 7.72 10.79
C GLU A 59 -18.14 6.45 9.96
N ALA A 60 -16.93 6.22 9.43
CA ALA A 60 -16.62 5.00 8.69
C ALA A 60 -16.68 3.72 9.54
N LEU A 61 -16.24 3.77 10.80
CA LEU A 61 -16.34 2.65 11.75
C LEU A 61 -17.80 2.35 12.11
N LEU A 62 -18.61 3.39 12.25
CA LEU A 62 -20.03 3.29 12.54
C LEU A 62 -20.77 2.64 11.35
N GLU A 63 -20.50 3.09 10.13
CA GLU A 63 -21.13 2.52 8.92
C GLU A 63 -20.73 1.04 8.70
N GLU A 64 -19.46 0.69 8.86
CA GLU A 64 -18.96 -0.64 8.52
C GLU A 64 -19.25 -1.69 9.60
N PHE A 65 -19.18 -1.35 10.89
CA PHE A 65 -19.20 -2.34 11.98
C PHE A 65 -20.38 -2.24 12.95
N GLN A 66 -21.14 -1.14 12.98
CA GLN A 66 -22.20 -0.99 13.99
C GLN A 66 -23.29 -2.07 13.88
N LYS A 67 -23.61 -2.52 12.66
CA LYS A 67 -24.70 -3.47 12.41
C LYS A 67 -24.40 -4.89 12.89
N ASP A 68 -23.14 -5.26 13.00
CA ASP A 68 -22.73 -6.63 13.29
C ASP A 68 -21.56 -6.75 14.27
N ALA A 69 -21.12 -5.67 14.91
CA ALA A 69 -20.19 -5.75 16.04
C ALA A 69 -20.86 -6.42 17.24
N ASP A 70 -20.13 -7.32 17.90
CA ASP A 70 -20.57 -7.94 19.14
C ASP A 70 -20.38 -7.00 20.34
N SER A 71 -19.45 -6.04 20.21
CA SER A 71 -19.33 -4.92 21.13
C SER A 71 -18.87 -3.66 20.38
N PHE A 72 -19.60 -2.56 20.52
CA PHE A 72 -19.30 -1.29 19.87
C PHE A 72 -19.29 -0.15 20.89
N ASN A 73 -18.10 0.15 21.44
CA ASN A 73 -17.90 1.10 22.53
C ASN A 73 -16.92 2.20 22.12
N ILE A 74 -17.36 3.11 21.24
CA ILE A 74 -16.58 4.28 20.81
C ILE A 74 -17.42 5.55 20.93
N ARG A 75 -16.76 6.69 21.17
CA ARG A 75 -17.43 7.99 21.30
C ARG A 75 -17.04 8.90 20.14
N ARG A 76 -17.97 9.76 19.74
CA ARG A 76 -17.70 10.76 18.70
C ARG A 76 -16.60 11.70 19.20
N PRO A 77 -15.49 11.89 18.47
CA PRO A 77 -14.42 12.76 18.90
C PRO A 77 -14.90 14.22 18.92
N PRO A 78 -14.40 15.05 19.86
CA PRO A 78 -14.79 16.45 19.93
C PRO A 78 -14.29 17.17 18.68
N THR A 79 -15.22 17.53 17.79
CA THR A 79 -14.93 18.39 16.63
C THR A 79 -14.43 19.74 17.14
N LYS A 80 -13.13 20.04 16.94
CA LYS A 80 -12.60 21.40 17.13
C LYS A 80 -13.33 22.33 16.17
N ARG A 81 -14.12 23.25 16.73
CA ARG A 81 -14.81 24.29 15.97
C ARG A 81 -13.72 25.19 15.31
N PRO A 82 -13.81 25.48 14.01
CA PRO A 82 -12.95 26.50 13.39
C PRO A 82 -13.10 27.83 14.14
N ALA A 83 -12.01 28.57 14.31
CA ALA A 83 -11.96 29.75 15.18
C ALA A 83 -12.82 30.95 14.71
N ASP A 84 -13.46 30.90 13.55
CA ASP A 84 -14.05 32.08 12.89
C ASP A 84 -15.57 32.07 12.68
N ILE A 85 -16.33 31.27 13.43
CA ILE A 85 -17.81 31.29 13.31
C ILE A 85 -18.45 31.73 14.62
N LYS A 86 -18.91 32.99 14.65
CA LYS A 86 -19.81 33.52 15.68
C LYS A 86 -21.08 32.66 15.72
N ALA A 87 -21.38 32.13 16.90
CA ALA A 87 -22.53 31.26 17.14
C ALA A 87 -23.86 31.98 16.90
N PRO A 88 -24.86 31.32 16.31
CA PRO A 88 -26.24 31.55 16.69
C PRO A 88 -26.61 30.55 17.79
N ALA A 89 -27.05 31.10 18.92
CA ALA A 89 -27.74 30.34 19.94
C ALA A 89 -29.08 29.84 19.38
N LYS A 90 -29.29 28.52 19.39
CA LYS A 90 -30.61 27.93 19.58
C LYS A 90 -30.45 26.48 20.04
N LYS A 91 -31.00 26.21 21.23
CA LYS A 91 -31.22 24.87 21.78
C LYS A 91 -32.18 24.15 20.83
N SER A 92 -31.75 23.05 20.23
CA SER A 92 -32.66 22.09 19.59
C SER A 92 -32.69 20.83 20.46
N ASN A 93 -33.83 20.62 21.12
CA ASN A 93 -34.25 19.31 21.59
C ASN A 93 -34.16 18.33 20.42
N TYR A 94 -33.26 17.36 20.51
CA TYR A 94 -33.29 16.20 19.63
C TYR A 94 -34.22 15.17 20.26
N TYR A 95 -35.32 14.95 19.55
CA TYR A 95 -36.32 13.92 19.80
C TYR A 95 -35.68 12.53 19.83
N GLU A 96 -36.03 11.77 20.86
CA GLU A 96 -36.11 10.31 20.86
C GLU A 96 -36.97 9.87 19.67
N PHE A 97 -36.41 9.03 18.81
CA PHE A 97 -37.15 8.33 17.76
C PHE A 97 -37.70 7.06 18.41
N ASP A 98 -38.96 7.13 18.84
CA ASP A 98 -39.68 6.03 19.45
C ASP A 98 -40.26 5.13 18.34
N ASP A 99 -39.84 3.87 18.34
CA ASP A 99 -40.36 2.78 17.49
C ASP A 99 -41.76 2.39 18.01
N GLN A 100 -42.79 3.14 17.63
CA GLN A 100 -44.19 2.71 17.79
C GLN A 100 -45.02 3.15 16.58
N PHE A 101 -45.03 2.32 15.54
CA PHE A 101 -46.02 2.39 14.46
C PHE A 101 -46.46 0.98 14.07
N LEU A 102 -47.13 0.32 15.01
CA LEU A 102 -48.04 -0.80 14.76
C LEU A 102 -49.10 -0.73 15.86
N GLU A 103 -50.25 -0.11 15.55
CA GLU A 103 -51.59 -0.58 15.91
C GLU A 103 -52.65 0.48 15.48
N ASP A 104 -53.72 -0.04 14.88
CA ASP A 104 -55.06 0.55 14.70
C ASP A 104 -55.29 1.60 13.58
N GLU A 105 -55.47 1.10 12.36
CA GLU A 105 -56.35 1.75 11.36
C GLU A 105 -57.83 1.56 11.78
N GLU A 106 -58.34 2.46 12.62
CA GLU A 106 -59.77 2.76 12.64
C GLU A 106 -60.12 3.65 11.45
N ILE A 107 -60.99 3.15 10.56
CA ILE A 107 -61.56 3.88 9.43
C ILE A 107 -62.51 4.97 9.97
N PRO A 108 -62.22 6.28 9.83
CA PRO A 108 -63.18 7.30 10.20
C PRO A 108 -64.20 7.49 9.06
N SER A 109 -65.45 7.42 9.46
CA SER A 109 -66.65 7.67 8.66
C SER A 109 -66.58 8.96 7.84
N LEU A 110 -66.93 8.83 6.56
CA LEU A 110 -67.17 9.88 5.56
C LEU A 110 -68.33 10.77 5.96
N GLU A 111 -68.08 11.87 6.67
CA GLU A 111 -69.04 12.97 6.81
C GLU A 111 -68.34 14.28 7.22
N ASP A 112 -67.43 14.79 6.37
CA ASP A 112 -67.18 16.25 6.29
C ASP A 112 -66.40 16.60 5.00
N SER A 113 -67.14 16.89 3.93
CA SER A 113 -66.62 17.04 2.56
C SER A 113 -66.10 18.45 2.22
N SER A 114 -65.67 19.24 3.21
CA SER A 114 -65.10 20.58 2.98
C SER A 114 -63.61 20.68 3.33
N ASP A 115 -63.12 19.88 4.29
CA ASP A 115 -61.71 19.90 4.73
C ASP A 115 -60.79 18.99 3.88
N SER A 116 -61.37 17.99 3.21
CA SER A 116 -60.65 17.09 2.31
C SER A 116 -60.14 17.78 1.05
N GLN A 117 -60.81 18.86 0.61
CA GLN A 117 -60.44 19.60 -0.60
C GLN A 117 -59.16 20.44 -0.40
N GLY A 118 -58.97 20.99 0.80
CA GLY A 118 -57.74 21.69 1.19
C GLY A 118 -56.54 20.75 1.26
N LYS A 119 -56.74 19.54 1.80
CA LYS A 119 -55.70 18.50 1.90
C LYS A 119 -55.27 17.98 0.53
N ILE A 120 -56.21 17.79 -0.39
CA ILE A 120 -55.92 17.42 -1.78
C ILE A 120 -55.12 18.54 -2.48
N SER A 121 -55.48 19.80 -2.26
CA SER A 121 -54.75 20.93 -2.83
C SER A 121 -53.31 21.04 -2.31
N SER A 122 -53.08 20.77 -1.02
CA SER A 122 -51.71 20.79 -0.46
C SER A 122 -50.85 19.63 -0.96
N GLU A 123 -51.43 18.44 -1.12
CA GLU A 123 -50.74 17.27 -1.69
C GLU A 123 -50.39 17.49 -3.17
N LEU A 124 -51.28 18.11 -3.95
CA LEU A 124 -51.01 18.45 -5.35
C LEU A 124 -49.89 19.48 -5.49
N GLU A 125 -49.82 20.47 -4.60
CA GLU A 125 -48.71 21.42 -4.60
C GLU A 125 -47.39 20.76 -4.19
N HIS A 126 -47.43 19.83 -3.23
CA HIS A 126 -46.26 19.04 -2.87
C HIS A 126 -45.76 18.16 -4.03
N ILE A 127 -46.67 17.50 -4.76
CA ILE A 127 -46.34 16.74 -5.98
C ILE A 127 -45.72 17.65 -7.04
N ARG A 128 -46.25 18.86 -7.22
CA ARG A 128 -45.71 19.84 -8.16
C ARG A 128 -44.28 20.24 -7.81
N VAL A 129 -44.00 20.51 -6.54
CA VAL A 129 -42.65 20.85 -6.05
C VAL A 129 -41.70 19.67 -6.26
N MET A 130 -42.14 18.44 -5.99
CA MET A 130 -41.33 17.24 -6.25
C MET A 130 -41.03 17.06 -7.75
N LEU A 131 -41.98 17.32 -8.63
CA LEU A 131 -41.78 17.24 -10.08
C LEU A 131 -40.77 18.28 -10.58
N GLU A 132 -40.81 19.50 -10.07
CA GLU A 132 -39.83 20.53 -10.44
C GLU A 132 -38.43 20.16 -9.91
N SER A 133 -38.33 19.64 -8.68
CA SER A 133 -37.07 19.12 -8.14
C SER A 133 -36.52 17.95 -8.97
N LEU A 134 -37.38 17.03 -9.41
CA LEU A 134 -36.97 15.89 -10.25
C LEU A 134 -36.45 16.37 -11.61
N LYS A 135 -37.08 17.40 -12.18
CA LYS A 135 -36.66 18.02 -13.43
C LYS A 135 -35.30 18.70 -13.30
N ASP A 136 -35.04 19.39 -12.20
CA ASP A 136 -33.72 19.98 -11.91
C ASP A 136 -32.64 18.90 -11.74
N VAL A 137 -32.96 17.79 -11.07
CA VAL A 137 -32.05 16.64 -10.93
C VAL A 137 -31.76 16.02 -12.31
N ALA A 138 -32.77 15.84 -13.14
CA ALA A 138 -32.60 15.30 -14.49
C ALA A 138 -31.76 16.22 -15.40
N ALA A 139 -31.91 17.54 -15.27
CA ALA A 139 -31.09 18.51 -15.98
C ALA A 139 -29.63 18.45 -15.52
N ASN A 140 -29.38 18.36 -14.21
CA ASN A 140 -28.03 18.21 -13.67
C ASN A 140 -27.37 16.89 -14.09
N GLN A 141 -28.12 15.78 -14.10
CA GLN A 141 -27.62 14.50 -14.60
C GLN A 141 -27.21 14.60 -16.08
N SER A 142 -28.05 15.23 -16.90
CA SER A 142 -27.75 15.44 -18.33
C SER A 142 -26.45 16.22 -18.52
N ARG A 143 -26.22 17.25 -17.69
CA ARG A 143 -24.97 18.02 -17.70
C ARG A 143 -23.76 17.17 -17.30
N THR A 144 -23.85 16.36 -16.24
CA THR A 144 -22.74 15.50 -15.81
C THR A 144 -22.38 14.43 -16.85
N ILE A 145 -23.37 13.94 -17.60
CA ILE A 145 -23.13 12.96 -18.68
C ILE A 145 -22.35 13.62 -19.83
N GLU A 146 -22.65 14.87 -20.18
CA GLU A 146 -21.90 15.56 -21.23
C GLU A 146 -20.45 15.85 -20.80
N GLU A 147 -20.23 16.29 -19.56
CA GLU A 147 -18.87 16.50 -19.00
C GLU A 147 -18.05 15.20 -18.99
N LEU A 148 -18.68 14.05 -18.68
CA LEU A 148 -18.04 12.73 -18.77
C LEU A 148 -17.70 12.35 -20.22
N ARG A 149 -18.54 12.73 -21.18
CA ARG A 149 -18.31 12.46 -22.60
C ARG A 149 -17.12 13.25 -23.14
N GLU A 150 -17.03 14.53 -22.80
CA GLU A 150 -15.91 15.40 -23.17
C GLU A 150 -14.58 14.89 -22.59
N THR A 151 -14.57 14.50 -21.32
CA THR A 151 -13.36 13.93 -20.67
C THR A 151 -12.95 12.58 -21.26
N GLN A 152 -13.92 11.73 -21.64
CA GLN A 152 -13.64 10.49 -22.35
C GLN A 152 -13.03 10.75 -23.73
N GLU A 153 -13.53 11.73 -24.48
CA GLU A 153 -13.00 12.10 -25.78
C GLU A 153 -11.56 12.63 -25.67
N GLU A 154 -11.27 13.44 -24.67
CA GLU A 154 -9.92 13.92 -24.38
C GLU A 154 -8.96 12.77 -24.01
N ALA A 155 -9.38 11.86 -23.13
CA ALA A 155 -8.60 10.68 -22.77
C ALA A 155 -8.30 9.80 -23.99
N THR A 156 -9.29 9.59 -24.86
CA THR A 156 -9.13 8.80 -26.10
C THR A 156 -8.16 9.49 -27.06
N LYS A 157 -8.23 10.82 -27.18
CA LYS A 157 -7.29 11.61 -28.00
C LYS A 157 -5.85 11.53 -27.46
N ILE A 158 -5.67 11.49 -26.14
CA ILE A 158 -4.37 11.30 -25.50
C ILE A 158 -3.86 9.87 -25.78
N LEU A 159 -4.70 8.84 -25.61
CA LEU A 159 -4.33 7.45 -25.90
C LEU A 159 -3.91 7.26 -27.36
N ASN A 160 -4.66 7.82 -28.31
CA ASN A 160 -4.30 7.76 -29.73
C ASN A 160 -2.98 8.46 -30.08
N LYS A 161 -2.52 9.44 -29.27
CA LYS A 161 -1.18 10.03 -29.43
C LYS A 161 -0.07 9.08 -28.97
N PHE A 162 -0.35 8.22 -27.99
CA PHE A 162 0.57 7.18 -27.52
C PHE A 162 0.50 5.90 -28.36
N GLU A 163 -0.62 5.67 -29.06
CA GLU A 163 -0.84 4.56 -29.99
C GLU A 163 -0.33 4.82 -31.41
N ALA A 164 0.34 5.96 -31.65
CA ALA A 164 1.14 6.12 -32.86
C ALA A 164 2.05 4.87 -32.97
N PRO A 165 2.02 4.15 -34.11
CA PRO A 165 2.67 2.86 -34.21
C PRO A 165 4.13 3.07 -33.86
N ILE A 166 4.55 2.45 -32.75
CA ILE A 166 5.95 2.17 -32.49
C ILE A 166 6.34 1.26 -33.65
N GLN A 167 6.74 1.85 -34.78
CA GLN A 167 7.47 1.12 -35.78
C GLN A 167 8.70 0.61 -35.05
N PRO A 168 8.89 -0.72 -34.93
CA PRO A 168 10.11 -1.24 -34.37
C PRO A 168 11.20 -1.02 -35.43
N SER A 169 11.69 0.21 -35.53
CA SER A 169 12.93 0.54 -36.25
C SER A 169 14.12 0.48 -35.30
N VAL A 170 14.05 -0.37 -34.27
CA VAL A 170 15.27 -0.82 -33.61
C VAL A 170 15.77 -1.96 -34.50
N GLU A 171 16.72 -1.66 -35.39
CA GLU A 171 17.63 -2.68 -35.89
C GLU A 171 18.24 -3.37 -34.68
N THR A 172 17.65 -4.50 -34.29
CA THR A 172 18.24 -5.39 -33.30
C THR A 172 19.39 -6.10 -34.00
N HIS A 173 20.53 -5.42 -34.07
CA HIS A 173 21.79 -6.11 -34.29
C HIS A 173 21.91 -7.14 -33.17
N ILE A 174 21.80 -8.42 -33.51
CA ILE A 174 22.09 -9.52 -32.60
C ILE A 174 23.57 -9.38 -32.24
N VAL A 175 23.85 -8.80 -31.08
CA VAL A 175 25.23 -8.47 -30.66
C VAL A 175 26.05 -9.73 -30.42
N GLU A 176 25.42 -10.85 -30.05
CA GLU A 176 26.05 -12.16 -29.86
C GLU A 176 24.97 -13.26 -29.78
N VAL A 177 25.11 -14.33 -30.57
CA VAL A 177 24.25 -15.52 -30.46
C VAL A 177 24.73 -16.35 -29.28
N LEU A 178 23.86 -16.58 -28.28
CA LEU A 178 24.16 -17.53 -27.21
C LEU A 178 24.35 -18.93 -27.82
N PRO A 179 25.43 -19.66 -27.50
CA PRO A 179 25.61 -21.01 -28.00
C PRO A 179 24.49 -21.94 -27.49
N ASP A 180 24.08 -22.91 -28.31
CA ASP A 180 23.02 -23.88 -27.98
C ASP A 180 23.31 -24.67 -26.69
N LYS A 181 24.60 -24.78 -26.32
CA LYS A 181 25.06 -25.35 -25.05
C LYS A 181 26.10 -24.43 -24.44
N LEU A 182 25.82 -23.93 -23.25
CA LEU A 182 26.77 -23.20 -22.43
C LEU A 182 27.74 -24.19 -21.78
N ASP A 183 29.01 -24.02 -22.08
CA ASP A 183 30.15 -24.68 -21.50
C ASP A 183 30.79 -23.74 -20.47
N PRO A 184 30.53 -23.95 -19.17
CA PRO A 184 31.07 -23.11 -18.10
C PRO A 184 32.58 -23.28 -17.92
N THR A 185 33.26 -24.14 -18.70
CA THR A 185 34.73 -24.20 -18.70
C THR A 185 35.36 -23.18 -19.65
N LYS A 186 34.59 -22.60 -20.56
CA LYS A 186 35.08 -21.61 -21.53
C LYS A 186 34.88 -20.20 -21.03
N GLN A 187 35.98 -19.46 -20.92
CA GLN A 187 35.97 -18.08 -20.47
C GLN A 187 34.97 -17.20 -21.23
N LYS A 188 34.95 -17.23 -22.56
CA LYS A 188 34.03 -16.41 -23.36
C LYS A 188 32.56 -16.65 -23.04
N GLU A 189 32.18 -17.89 -22.73
CA GLU A 189 30.80 -18.23 -22.42
C GLU A 189 30.41 -17.78 -21.01
N ILE A 190 31.34 -17.85 -20.04
CA ILE A 190 31.17 -17.23 -18.71
C ILE A 190 30.96 -15.71 -18.85
N GLU A 191 31.70 -15.04 -19.74
CA GLU A 191 31.57 -13.60 -19.96
C GLU A 191 30.20 -13.22 -20.51
N LEU A 192 29.64 -14.03 -21.40
CA LEU A 192 28.27 -13.86 -21.90
C LEU A 192 27.25 -14.02 -20.78
N ILE A 193 27.39 -15.06 -19.96
CA ILE A 193 26.50 -15.29 -18.80
C ILE A 193 26.61 -14.12 -17.82
N GLU A 194 27.81 -13.68 -17.50
CA GLU A 194 28.06 -12.56 -16.59
C GLU A 194 27.42 -11.27 -17.11
N LYS A 195 27.55 -10.97 -18.40
CA LYS A 195 26.93 -9.81 -19.04
C LYS A 195 25.40 -9.87 -18.97
N ALA A 196 24.81 -11.05 -19.20
CA ALA A 196 23.37 -11.26 -19.08
C ALA A 196 22.89 -11.06 -17.63
N LEU A 197 23.60 -11.64 -16.65
CA LEU A 197 23.30 -11.50 -15.23
C LEU A 197 23.41 -10.06 -14.75
N ILE A 198 24.47 -9.34 -15.15
CA ILE A 198 24.64 -7.91 -14.85
C ILE A 198 23.48 -7.11 -15.42
N THR A 199 23.07 -7.39 -16.66
CA THR A 199 21.94 -6.71 -17.30
C THR A 199 20.66 -6.93 -16.50
N ILE A 200 20.33 -8.19 -16.18
CA ILE A 200 19.13 -8.53 -15.38
C ILE A 200 19.19 -7.84 -14.02
N ALA A 201 20.32 -7.91 -13.32
CA ALA A 201 20.49 -7.29 -12.01
C ALA A 201 20.29 -5.76 -12.09
N CYS A 202 20.84 -5.09 -13.10
CA CYS A 202 20.62 -3.66 -13.34
C CYS A 202 19.15 -3.34 -13.58
N PHE A 203 18.42 -4.14 -14.35
CA PHE A 203 16.98 -3.95 -14.51
C PHE A 203 16.24 -4.11 -13.18
N THR A 204 16.57 -5.16 -12.41
CA THR A 204 15.96 -5.45 -11.11
C THR A 204 16.19 -4.34 -10.08
N SER A 205 17.34 -3.66 -10.12
CA SER A 205 17.63 -2.55 -9.21
C SER A 205 16.96 -1.22 -9.63
N GLY A 206 16.16 -1.22 -10.70
CA GLY A 206 15.58 0.01 -11.26
C GLY A 206 16.59 0.83 -12.08
N GLN A 207 17.59 0.18 -12.67
CA GLN A 207 18.65 0.79 -13.49
C GLN A 207 19.48 1.85 -12.75
N GLN A 208 19.66 1.67 -11.43
CA GLN A 208 20.48 2.57 -10.64
C GLN A 208 21.92 2.58 -11.12
N LYS A 209 22.41 3.77 -11.50
CA LYS A 209 23.74 3.95 -12.07
C LYS A 209 24.84 3.49 -11.12
N SER A 210 24.75 3.86 -9.83
CA SER A 210 25.72 3.46 -8.81
C SER A 210 25.86 1.94 -8.69
N PHE A 211 24.73 1.23 -8.76
CA PHE A 211 24.68 -0.23 -8.73
C PHE A 211 25.31 -0.83 -9.99
N CYS A 212 24.90 -0.36 -11.17
CA CYS A 212 25.40 -0.86 -12.44
C CYS A 212 26.90 -0.64 -12.60
N ASP A 213 27.41 0.52 -12.20
CA ASP A 213 28.84 0.81 -12.21
C ASP A 213 29.58 -0.10 -11.23
N TRP A 214 29.02 -0.36 -10.04
CA TRP A 214 29.59 -1.24 -9.04
C TRP A 214 29.75 -2.68 -9.53
N ILE A 215 28.68 -3.30 -10.05
CA ILE A 215 28.73 -4.69 -10.50
C ILE A 215 29.60 -4.84 -11.76
N ASN A 216 29.64 -3.82 -12.62
CA ASN A 216 30.53 -3.82 -13.77
C ASN A 216 32.00 -3.75 -13.38
N LYS A 217 32.33 -3.09 -12.27
CA LYS A 217 33.70 -3.01 -11.75
C LYS A 217 34.16 -4.34 -11.16
N TYR A 218 33.31 -5.02 -10.38
CA TYR A 218 33.74 -6.17 -9.58
C TYR A 218 33.46 -7.55 -10.20
N LYS A 219 32.74 -7.63 -11.33
CA LYS A 219 32.58 -8.83 -12.17
C LYS A 219 32.22 -10.11 -11.38
N PRO A 220 30.92 -10.33 -11.08
CA PRO A 220 30.45 -11.35 -10.15
C PRO A 220 30.89 -12.79 -10.44
N LEU A 221 31.11 -13.17 -11.70
CA LEU A 221 31.50 -14.54 -12.07
C LEU A 221 33.00 -14.69 -12.29
N ARG A 222 33.68 -13.65 -12.78
CA ARG A 222 35.13 -13.69 -12.98
C ARG A 222 35.89 -13.68 -11.66
N GLU A 223 35.44 -12.87 -10.69
CA GLU A 223 36.08 -12.76 -9.39
C GLU A 223 35.05 -12.88 -8.24
N PRO A 224 34.41 -14.05 -8.05
CA PRO A 224 33.30 -14.23 -7.11
C PRO A 224 33.63 -13.77 -5.68
N THR A 225 34.80 -14.19 -5.18
CA THR A 225 35.26 -13.88 -3.83
C THR A 225 35.52 -12.38 -3.66
N VAL A 226 36.19 -11.75 -4.64
CA VAL A 226 36.51 -10.32 -4.62
C VAL A 226 35.22 -9.50 -4.67
N PHE A 227 34.29 -9.88 -5.55
CA PHE A 227 32.98 -9.25 -5.66
C PHE A 227 32.22 -9.32 -4.34
N VAL A 228 32.04 -10.52 -3.77
CA VAL A 228 31.24 -10.70 -2.56
C VAL A 228 31.87 -9.98 -1.37
N ILE A 229 33.18 -10.11 -1.13
CA ILE A 229 33.86 -9.47 0.00
C ILE A 229 33.79 -7.94 -0.12
N ASN A 230 34.19 -7.37 -1.25
CA ASN A 230 34.23 -5.91 -1.41
C ASN A 230 32.84 -5.30 -1.36
N THR A 231 31.86 -5.96 -1.98
CA THR A 231 30.47 -5.49 -1.93
C THR A 231 29.90 -5.57 -0.53
N HIS A 232 30.22 -6.62 0.23
CA HIS A 232 29.74 -6.76 1.60
C HIS A 232 30.33 -5.69 2.53
N GLU A 233 31.63 -5.40 2.42
CA GLU A 233 32.25 -4.32 3.20
C GLU A 233 31.71 -2.94 2.79
N TYR A 234 31.39 -2.74 1.51
CA TYR A 234 30.72 -1.52 1.06
C TYR A 234 29.32 -1.38 1.65
N LEU A 235 28.48 -2.43 1.57
CA LEU A 235 27.16 -2.43 2.19
C LEU A 235 27.24 -2.21 3.71
N LYS A 236 28.24 -2.81 4.38
CA LYS A 236 28.45 -2.62 5.81
C LYS A 236 28.69 -1.15 6.15
N LYS A 237 29.52 -0.46 5.37
CA LYS A 237 29.76 0.98 5.53
C LYS A 237 28.49 1.80 5.29
N GLN A 238 27.72 1.47 4.25
CA GLN A 238 26.47 2.16 3.95
C GLN A 238 25.41 1.96 5.03
N LEU A 239 25.24 0.73 5.54
CA LEU A 239 24.39 0.47 6.70
C LEU A 239 24.87 1.22 7.95
N GLY A 240 26.18 1.26 8.19
CA GLY A 240 26.76 2.02 9.30
C GLY A 240 26.39 3.50 9.26
N LYS A 241 26.49 4.12 8.08
CA LYS A 241 26.03 5.49 7.86
C LYS A 241 24.52 5.63 8.09
N LEU A 242 23.73 4.72 7.52
CA LEU A 242 22.27 4.74 7.63
C LEU A 242 21.79 4.71 9.09
N VAL A 243 22.40 3.87 9.93
CA VAL A 243 22.04 3.73 11.36
C VAL A 243 22.84 4.64 12.30
N GLY A 244 23.70 5.51 11.79
CA GLY A 244 24.59 6.35 12.58
C GLY A 244 25.57 5.57 13.48
N ASP A 245 25.98 4.36 13.08
CA ASP A 245 27.05 3.57 13.71
C ASP A 245 28.14 3.22 12.70
N GLU A 246 29.11 4.11 12.54
CA GLU A 246 30.25 3.93 11.64
C GLU A 246 31.41 3.13 12.26
N ASN A 247 31.21 2.51 13.43
CA ASN A 247 32.26 1.73 14.07
C ASN A 247 32.65 0.53 13.18
N PRO A 248 33.92 0.41 12.75
CA PRO A 248 34.36 -0.66 11.87
C PRO A 248 34.23 -2.05 12.52
N ASN A 249 34.19 -2.12 13.85
CA ASN A 249 34.08 -3.37 14.60
C ASN A 249 32.64 -3.84 14.79
N THR A 250 31.64 -3.01 14.51
CA THR A 250 30.23 -3.42 14.60
C THR A 250 29.98 -4.53 13.57
N ARG A 251 29.31 -5.59 13.99
CA ARG A 251 28.98 -6.73 13.13
C ARG A 251 27.87 -6.34 12.15
N PHE A 252 27.94 -6.82 10.91
CA PHE A 252 26.92 -6.55 9.89
C PHE A 252 25.51 -6.90 10.35
N GLY A 253 25.33 -8.06 11.02
CA GLY A 253 24.05 -8.45 11.62
C GLY A 253 23.51 -7.45 12.65
N ALA A 254 24.39 -6.88 13.48
CA ALA A 254 23.99 -5.88 14.47
C ALA A 254 23.54 -4.56 13.81
N LEU A 255 24.16 -4.17 12.69
CA LEU A 255 23.71 -3.02 11.89
C LEU A 255 22.32 -3.28 11.27
N ILE A 256 22.07 -4.50 10.77
CA ILE A 256 20.74 -4.88 10.27
C ILE A 256 19.69 -4.82 11.38
N ASP A 257 19.99 -5.39 12.56
CA ASP A 257 19.08 -5.38 13.70
C ASP A 257 18.76 -3.95 14.16
N LYS A 258 19.76 -3.08 14.18
CA LYS A 258 19.58 -1.65 14.48
C LYS A 258 18.71 -0.95 13.43
N ALA A 259 19.02 -1.13 12.14
CA ALA A 259 18.22 -0.57 11.04
C ALA A 259 16.76 -1.03 11.08
N LYS A 260 16.53 -2.30 11.47
CA LYS A 260 15.18 -2.86 11.67
C LYS A 260 14.48 -2.24 12.87
N HIS A 261 15.17 -2.12 14.00
CA HIS A 261 14.58 -1.58 15.24
C HIS A 261 14.21 -0.10 15.10
N GLU A 262 15.04 0.66 14.38
CA GLU A 262 14.83 2.09 14.10
C GLU A 262 13.95 2.34 12.86
N GLU A 263 13.44 1.28 12.22
CA GLU A 263 12.58 1.34 11.02
C GLU A 263 13.19 2.15 9.84
N LEU A 264 14.52 2.15 9.72
CA LEU A 264 15.26 2.97 8.75
C LEU A 264 15.20 2.44 7.31
N ILE A 265 14.82 1.18 7.13
CA ILE A 265 14.70 0.54 5.82
C ILE A 265 13.21 0.35 5.51
N PHE A 266 12.70 1.16 4.59
CA PHE A 266 11.31 1.09 4.15
C PHE A 266 11.05 -0.14 3.27
N PHE A 267 9.98 -0.88 3.57
CA PHE A 267 9.47 -1.95 2.73
C PHE A 267 7.94 -2.00 2.76
N ASP A 268 7.35 -2.35 1.62
CA ASP A 268 5.91 -2.53 1.51
C ASP A 268 5.49 -3.86 2.16
N LYS A 269 4.83 -3.79 3.32
CA LYS A 269 4.31 -4.98 4.02
C LYS A 269 3.25 -5.75 3.23
N SER A 270 2.69 -5.16 2.17
CA SER A 270 1.74 -5.81 1.27
C SER A 270 2.40 -6.58 0.13
N ASP A 271 3.64 -6.23 -0.23
CA ASP A 271 4.43 -6.97 -1.23
C ASP A 271 5.18 -8.12 -0.54
N PRO A 272 4.84 -9.39 -0.81
CA PRO A 272 5.54 -10.52 -0.23
C PRO A 272 7.02 -10.61 -0.66
N VAL A 273 7.41 -9.93 -1.75
CA VAL A 273 8.76 -9.92 -2.33
C VAL A 273 9.63 -8.80 -1.74
N ASP A 274 9.05 -7.68 -1.30
CA ASP A 274 9.78 -6.55 -0.69
C ASP A 274 10.16 -6.86 0.77
N ARG A 275 11.21 -7.67 0.94
CA ARG A 275 11.71 -8.11 2.25
C ARG A 275 13.20 -7.83 2.41
N PRO A 276 13.62 -6.55 2.50
CA PRO A 276 15.03 -6.18 2.50
C PRO A 276 15.78 -6.73 3.72
N ILE A 277 15.15 -6.80 4.89
CA ILE A 277 15.80 -7.29 6.11
C ILE A 277 16.22 -8.79 5.99
N PRO A 278 15.33 -9.74 5.65
CA PRO A 278 15.74 -11.12 5.36
C PRO A 278 16.81 -11.22 4.26
N ILE A 279 16.71 -10.41 3.20
CA ILE A 279 17.68 -10.43 2.11
C ILE A 279 19.07 -10.01 2.59
N LEU A 280 19.18 -9.00 3.44
CA LEU A 280 20.46 -8.58 4.04
C LEU A 280 21.09 -9.68 4.89
N PHE A 281 20.30 -10.42 5.67
CA PHE A 281 20.80 -11.60 6.41
C PHE A 281 21.27 -12.73 5.47
N ASN A 282 20.58 -12.94 4.34
CA ASN A 282 21.03 -13.89 3.32
C ASN A 282 22.37 -13.48 2.71
N LEU A 283 22.56 -12.19 2.38
CA LEU A 283 23.84 -11.67 1.90
C LEU A 283 24.97 -11.94 2.91
N ASN A 284 24.74 -11.70 4.19
CA ASN A 284 25.71 -12.02 5.25
C ASN A 284 26.04 -13.52 5.30
N THR A 285 25.04 -14.38 5.16
CA THR A 285 25.24 -15.84 5.14
C THR A 285 26.08 -16.27 3.94
N HIS A 286 25.80 -15.74 2.75
CA HIS A 286 26.60 -15.99 1.56
C HIS A 286 28.04 -15.51 1.75
N ARG A 287 28.26 -14.30 2.25
CA ARG A 287 29.60 -13.75 2.50
C ARG A 287 30.39 -14.59 3.51
N ASN A 288 29.78 -15.02 4.61
CA ASN A 288 30.48 -15.83 5.61
C ASN A 288 30.94 -17.18 5.03
N ARG A 289 30.19 -17.75 4.08
CA ARG A 289 30.62 -18.97 3.39
C ARG A 289 31.83 -18.74 2.47
N PHE A 290 31.95 -17.57 1.84
CA PHE A 290 33.19 -17.19 1.14
C PHE A 290 34.37 -16.99 2.10
N GLY A 291 34.13 -16.43 3.29
CA GLY A 291 35.20 -16.21 4.28
C GLY A 291 35.72 -17.48 4.98
N HIS A 292 34.95 -18.58 4.96
CA HIS A 292 35.30 -19.83 5.64
C HIS A 292 35.60 -20.99 4.69
N SER A 293 35.47 -20.79 3.37
CA SER A 293 35.67 -21.85 2.39
C SER A 293 37.06 -21.75 1.75
N TYR A 294 38.03 -22.44 2.34
CA TYR A 294 39.36 -22.56 1.75
C TYR A 294 39.40 -23.53 0.56
N ASP A 295 38.40 -24.41 0.41
CA ASP A 295 38.35 -25.48 -0.62
C ASP A 295 37.01 -25.55 -1.40
N SER A 296 36.27 -24.45 -1.57
CA SER A 296 35.04 -24.52 -2.39
C SER A 296 35.35 -24.79 -3.84
N GLU A 297 34.60 -25.72 -4.43
CA GLU A 297 34.61 -25.94 -5.87
C GLU A 297 34.11 -24.67 -6.60
N GLN A 298 34.67 -24.40 -7.77
CA GLN A 298 34.42 -23.18 -8.53
C GLN A 298 32.92 -22.93 -8.83
N TRP A 299 32.17 -23.99 -9.14
CA TRP A 299 30.73 -23.88 -9.41
C TRP A 299 29.95 -23.46 -8.15
N GLU A 300 30.42 -23.82 -6.96
CA GLU A 300 29.80 -23.40 -5.70
C GLU A 300 30.01 -21.90 -5.50
N GLN A 301 31.23 -21.40 -5.77
CA GLN A 301 31.53 -19.97 -5.72
C GLN A 301 30.67 -19.18 -6.72
N TRP A 302 30.54 -19.66 -7.95
CA TRP A 302 29.65 -19.04 -8.94
C TRP A 302 28.19 -19.02 -8.48
N SER A 303 27.66 -20.17 -8.06
CA SER A 303 26.27 -20.27 -7.59
C SER A 303 26.00 -19.30 -6.45
N ARG A 304 26.92 -19.18 -5.49
CA ARG A 304 26.80 -18.24 -4.38
C ARG A 304 26.91 -16.78 -4.81
N SER A 305 27.81 -16.48 -5.74
CA SER A 305 27.95 -15.13 -6.29
C SER A 305 26.71 -14.68 -7.06
N ILE A 306 26.11 -15.57 -7.84
CA ILE A 306 24.84 -15.30 -8.55
C ILE A 306 23.73 -15.00 -7.53
N LEU A 307 23.57 -15.85 -6.51
CA LEU A 307 22.58 -15.61 -5.44
C LEU A 307 22.86 -14.30 -4.69
N TYR A 308 24.13 -13.98 -4.46
CA TYR A 308 24.53 -12.71 -3.85
C TYR A 308 24.14 -11.52 -4.73
N LEU A 309 24.43 -11.57 -6.03
CA LEU A 309 24.11 -10.52 -7.00
C LEU A 309 22.59 -10.26 -7.09
N ILE A 310 21.78 -11.32 -7.16
CA ILE A 310 20.32 -11.18 -7.26
C ILE A 310 19.77 -10.54 -5.98
N ASN A 311 20.18 -11.04 -4.81
CA ASN A 311 19.78 -10.47 -3.53
C ASN A 311 20.23 -9.01 -3.38
N LEU A 312 21.44 -8.70 -3.83
CA LEU A 312 22.01 -7.36 -3.79
C LEU A 312 21.19 -6.37 -4.62
N ALA A 313 20.80 -6.75 -5.84
CA ALA A 313 19.99 -5.91 -6.73
C ALA A 313 18.67 -5.47 -6.06
N LEU A 314 18.06 -6.36 -5.28
CA LEU A 314 16.78 -6.11 -4.60
C LEU A 314 16.90 -5.14 -3.41
N VAL A 315 18.08 -4.98 -2.81
CA VAL A 315 18.27 -4.18 -1.59
C VAL A 315 19.18 -2.97 -1.79
N TRP A 316 19.81 -2.82 -2.94
CA TRP A 316 20.77 -1.75 -3.19
C TRP A 316 20.19 -0.36 -2.90
N SER A 317 19.05 -0.06 -3.52
CA SER A 317 18.33 1.22 -3.40
C SER A 317 17.87 1.54 -1.98
N LYS A 318 17.74 0.51 -1.13
CA LYS A 318 17.24 0.62 0.24
C LYS A 318 18.35 0.87 1.27
N VAL A 319 19.60 0.64 0.88
CA VAL A 319 20.75 0.64 1.79
C VAL A 319 21.82 1.63 1.36
N VAL A 320 22.05 1.73 0.06
CA VAL A 320 23.10 2.60 -0.49
C VAL A 320 22.55 4.00 -0.64
N ILE A 321 23.04 4.90 0.23
CA ILE A 321 22.74 6.32 0.14
C ILE A 321 23.63 6.88 -0.97
N GLU A 322 23.04 7.16 -2.12
CA GLU A 322 23.68 7.98 -3.13
C GLU A 322 23.85 9.37 -2.52
N ALA A 323 25.08 9.89 -2.50
CA ALA A 323 25.22 11.31 -2.29
C ALA A 323 24.41 11.96 -3.41
N GLU A 324 23.40 12.76 -3.06
CA GLU A 324 22.85 13.69 -4.03
C GLU A 324 24.06 14.45 -4.55
N ASP A 325 24.44 14.17 -5.81
CA ASP A 325 25.39 15.01 -6.50
C ASP A 325 24.79 16.39 -6.37
N SER A 326 25.37 17.18 -5.47
CA SER A 326 25.10 18.61 -5.38
C SER A 326 25.45 19.11 -6.76
N ASN A 327 24.41 19.27 -7.59
CA ASN A 327 24.41 20.06 -8.79
C ASN A 327 24.69 21.51 -8.35
N GLU A 328 25.92 21.76 -7.92
CA GLU A 328 26.55 23.06 -8.00
C GLU A 328 27.12 23.13 -9.42
N GLU A 329 26.33 23.84 -10.24
CA GLU A 329 26.56 24.46 -11.56
C GLU A 329 27.92 24.28 -12.26
#